data_AF-A0A7V8XIR0-F1
#
_entry.id   AF-A0A7V8XIR0-F1
#
_cell.length_a   1.000
_cell.length_b   1.000
_cell.length_c   1.000
_cell.angle_alpha   90.00
_cell.angle_beta   90.00
_cell.angle_gamma   90.00
#
_symmetry.space_group_name_H-M   'P 1'
#
loop_
_entity.id
_entity.type
_entity.pdbx_description
1 polymer ?
#
loop_
_entity_poly.entity_id
_entity_poly.type
_entity_poly.pdbx_seq_one_letter_code
_entity_poly.pdbx_strand_id
1 'polypeptide(L)'
;MRAHRRQLTIALAAALVFAIGLAPPGSGASSPSLVVDRTIVCSIVQGNPPEITVRAQSGTRVFGDRSTWKFRANASFSDPSATRPGTYAWITAGWPPDEEFGRPASAQSLAMTTRCRPSRSRVPLSTAGLAGGVASPTVDDYDCVVPRTILVRIRGVFRTPTSLRRGTREQLAAAGPIQEGTLAIRTQAGKQIALATVRESGHARLFVADSCRPSS
;
A
#
# COMPACT_ATOMS: atom_id res chain seq x y z
N MET A 1 37.20 67.76 -50.69
CA MET A 1 38.40 66.94 -50.99
C MET A 1 38.47 65.80 -49.96
N ARG A 2 38.58 64.54 -50.41
CA ARG A 2 39.15 63.31 -49.76
C ARG A 2 38.80 63.02 -48.27
N ALA A 3 38.51 61.82 -47.79
CA ALA A 3 38.30 60.47 -48.31
C ALA A 3 37.87 59.57 -47.11
N HIS A 4 37.11 58.52 -47.43
CA HIS A 4 36.88 57.25 -46.73
C HIS A 4 37.60 56.93 -45.38
N ARG A 5 36.85 56.31 -44.45
CA ARG A 5 36.88 54.84 -44.29
C ARG A 5 35.74 54.29 -43.43
N ARG A 6 35.04 53.33 -44.03
CA ARG A 6 34.05 52.43 -43.42
C ARG A 6 34.78 51.38 -42.57
N GLN A 7 34.22 51.01 -41.42
CA GLN A 7 34.40 49.67 -40.86
C GLN A 7 33.04 49.14 -40.44
N LEU A 8 32.51 48.23 -41.26
CA LEU A 8 31.47 47.29 -40.89
C LEU A 8 32.08 46.25 -39.93
N THR A 9 31.42 46.00 -38.80
CA THR A 9 31.57 44.75 -38.06
C THR A 9 30.21 44.05 -38.07
N ILE A 10 30.16 42.94 -38.80
CA ILE A 10 29.02 42.02 -38.88
C ILE A 10 29.12 41.09 -37.67
N ALA A 11 28.17 41.18 -36.73
CA ALA A 11 28.04 40.20 -35.65
C ALA A 11 27.13 39.06 -36.11
N LEU A 12 27.71 37.86 -36.22
CA LEU A 12 27.02 36.60 -36.51
C LEU A 12 26.16 36.21 -35.30
N ALA A 13 24.84 36.21 -35.45
CA ALA A 13 23.92 35.65 -34.45
C ALA A 13 23.75 34.14 -34.68
N ALA A 14 24.26 33.31 -33.77
CA ALA A 14 24.03 31.87 -33.77
C ALA A 14 22.63 31.57 -33.19
N ALA A 15 21.74 31.03 -34.03
CA ALA A 15 20.42 30.56 -33.62
C ALA A 15 20.54 29.20 -32.91
N LEU A 16 20.19 29.17 -31.62
CA LEU A 16 20.00 27.94 -30.84
C LEU A 16 18.64 27.32 -31.22
N VAL A 17 18.67 26.22 -31.96
CA VAL A 17 17.49 25.39 -32.23
C VAL A 17 17.19 24.58 -30.97
N PHE A 18 16.18 25.00 -30.21
CA PHE A 18 15.59 24.19 -29.15
C PHE A 18 14.78 23.05 -29.78
N ALA A 19 15.34 21.85 -29.79
CA ALA A 19 14.59 20.63 -30.08
C ALA A 19 13.64 20.35 -28.90
N ILE A 20 12.37 20.72 -29.05
CA ILE A 20 11.30 20.34 -28.11
C ILE A 20 11.02 18.85 -28.34
N GLY A 21 11.66 18.01 -27.54
CA GLY A 21 11.35 16.59 -27.47
C GLY A 21 9.96 16.38 -26.86
N LEU A 22 8.95 16.15 -27.69
CA LEU A 22 7.66 15.62 -27.29
C LEU A 22 7.85 14.17 -26.83
N ALA A 23 8.09 13.98 -25.53
CA ALA A 23 7.97 12.66 -24.93
C ALA A 23 6.49 12.22 -24.99
N PRO A 24 6.18 11.03 -25.53
CA PRO A 24 4.82 10.51 -25.49
C PRO A 24 4.37 10.35 -24.02
N PRO A 25 3.07 10.49 -23.72
CA PRO A 25 2.55 10.28 -22.37
C PRO A 25 2.84 8.84 -21.96
N GLY A 26 3.88 8.68 -21.12
CA GLY A 26 4.28 7.39 -20.58
C GLY A 26 3.11 6.79 -19.80
N SER A 27 2.59 5.68 -20.29
CA SER A 27 1.77 4.77 -19.50
C SER A 27 2.57 4.40 -18.26
N GLY A 28 2.21 4.96 -17.10
CA GLY A 28 2.99 4.94 -15.87
C GLY A 28 3.11 3.55 -15.25
N ALA A 29 3.89 2.67 -15.87
CA ALA A 29 4.32 1.43 -15.27
C ALA A 29 5.25 1.77 -14.09
N SER A 30 4.88 1.34 -12.88
CA SER A 30 5.75 1.51 -11.72
C SER A 30 7.07 0.77 -11.98
N SER A 31 8.20 1.47 -11.84
CA SER A 31 9.53 0.84 -11.86
C SER A 31 9.64 -0.16 -10.71
N PRO A 32 10.33 -1.30 -10.91
CA PRO A 32 10.60 -2.24 -9.83
C PRO A 32 11.43 -1.61 -8.71
N SER A 33 11.09 -1.90 -7.46
CA SER A 33 11.80 -1.45 -6.27
C SER A 33 11.70 -2.47 -5.15
N LEU A 34 12.67 -2.47 -4.22
CA LEU A 34 12.57 -3.28 -3.00
C LEU A 34 11.45 -2.80 -2.08
N VAL A 35 11.06 -1.53 -2.18
CA VAL A 35 10.02 -0.94 -1.34
C VAL A 35 8.86 -0.49 -2.22
N VAL A 36 7.68 -1.05 -1.98
CA VAL A 36 6.42 -0.51 -2.49
C VAL A 36 5.77 0.25 -1.34
N ASP A 37 5.73 1.57 -1.46
CA ASP A 37 5.11 2.46 -0.47
C ASP A 37 4.09 3.36 -1.18
N ARG A 38 2.81 3.20 -0.84
CA ARG A 38 1.72 3.95 -1.45
C ARG A 38 0.79 4.48 -0.37
N THR A 39 0.36 5.73 -0.57
CA THR A 39 -0.76 6.30 0.17
C THR A 39 -1.94 6.48 -0.77
N ILE A 40 -3.12 6.08 -0.30
CA ILE A 40 -4.40 6.18 -0.99
C ILE A 40 -5.43 6.87 -0.11
N VAL A 41 -6.39 7.55 -0.74
CA VAL A 41 -7.58 8.09 -0.09
C VAL A 41 -8.78 7.26 -0.50
N CYS A 42 -9.53 6.79 0.49
CA CYS A 42 -10.66 5.89 0.30
C CYS A 42 -11.95 6.56 0.80
N SER A 43 -13.01 6.47 0.00
CA SER A 43 -14.36 6.85 0.40
C SER A 43 -15.09 5.62 0.95
N ILE A 44 -15.54 5.70 2.20
CA ILE A 44 -16.37 4.68 2.87
C ILE A 44 -17.82 5.15 2.74
N VAL A 45 -18.56 4.45 1.89
CA VAL A 45 -19.91 4.88 1.46
C VAL A 45 -21.03 4.09 2.11
N GLN A 46 -20.72 2.94 2.71
CA GLN A 46 -21.67 2.06 3.37
C GLN A 46 -21.57 2.18 4.90
N GLY A 47 -22.64 1.79 5.59
CA GLY A 47 -22.80 1.99 7.04
C GLY A 47 -23.32 3.39 7.41
N ASN A 48 -24.07 3.46 8.51
CA ASN A 48 -24.42 4.71 9.17
C ASN A 48 -24.41 4.51 10.70
N PRO A 49 -23.31 4.85 11.40
CA PRO A 49 -22.13 5.53 10.87
C PRO A 49 -21.26 4.64 9.96
N PRO A 50 -20.41 5.22 9.08
CA PRO A 50 -19.46 4.42 8.28
C PRO A 50 -18.48 3.67 9.16
N GLU A 51 -18.22 2.41 8.81
CA GLU A 51 -17.36 1.50 9.57
C GLU A 51 -16.37 0.82 8.65
N ILE A 52 -15.19 0.51 9.18
CA ILE A 52 -14.21 -0.38 8.53
C ILE A 52 -13.81 -1.47 9.51
N THR A 53 -13.47 -2.64 8.99
CA THR A 53 -12.86 -3.71 9.77
C THR A 53 -11.38 -3.73 9.45
N VAL A 54 -10.53 -3.70 10.49
CA VAL A 54 -9.08 -3.87 10.37
C VAL A 54 -8.71 -5.21 10.96
N ARG A 55 -7.90 -5.98 10.25
CA ARG A 55 -7.56 -7.35 10.61
C ARG A 55 -6.06 -7.56 10.59
N ALA A 56 -5.55 -8.37 11.53
CA ALA A 56 -4.22 -8.93 11.44
C ALA A 56 -4.19 -10.36 12.00
N GLN A 57 -3.24 -11.15 11.51
CA GLN A 57 -3.04 -12.53 11.97
C GLN A 57 -1.56 -12.83 12.00
N SER A 58 -1.09 -13.45 13.09
CA SER A 58 0.25 -14.03 13.13
C SER A 58 0.30 -15.34 12.34
N GLY A 59 1.40 -15.56 11.62
CA GLY A 59 1.60 -16.76 10.83
C GLY A 59 1.72 -18.01 11.70
N THR A 60 1.21 -19.13 11.17
CA THR A 60 1.29 -20.46 11.78
C THR A 60 1.94 -21.42 10.79
N ARG A 61 2.86 -22.25 11.26
CA ARG A 61 3.53 -23.28 10.44
C ARG A 61 2.75 -24.60 10.47
N VAL A 62 2.98 -25.44 9.46
CA VAL A 62 2.42 -26.80 9.45
C VAL A 62 3.07 -27.62 10.57
N PHE A 63 2.28 -28.43 11.27
CA PHE A 63 2.80 -29.31 12.32
C PHE A 63 3.70 -30.38 11.68
N GLY A 64 4.92 -30.56 12.20
CA GLY A 64 5.91 -31.47 11.63
C GLY A 64 6.72 -30.90 10.46
N ASP A 65 6.33 -29.75 9.89
CA ASP A 65 7.08 -29.05 8.85
C ASP A 65 7.14 -27.54 9.12
N ARG A 66 8.26 -27.10 9.68
CA ARG A 66 8.51 -25.67 9.98
C ARG A 66 8.87 -24.84 8.75
N SER A 67 9.15 -25.46 7.61
CA SER A 67 9.47 -24.75 6.36
C SER A 67 8.22 -24.25 5.64
N THR A 68 7.07 -24.90 5.88
CA THR A 68 5.80 -24.61 5.21
C THR A 68 4.86 -23.80 6.08
N TRP A 69 4.23 -22.78 5.50
CA TRP A 69 3.19 -21.99 6.16
C TRP A 69 1.84 -22.71 6.08
N LYS A 70 1.18 -22.88 7.22
CA LYS A 70 -0.25 -23.15 7.27
C LYS A 70 -1.03 -21.86 7.00
N PHE A 71 -0.63 -20.79 7.67
CA PHE A 71 -1.10 -19.43 7.44
C PHE A 71 0.08 -18.47 7.53
N ARG A 72 0.20 -17.52 6.61
CA ARG A 72 1.22 -16.47 6.70
C ARG A 72 0.75 -15.31 7.57
N ALA A 73 1.71 -14.53 8.08
CA ALA A 73 1.38 -13.30 8.78
C ALA A 73 0.68 -12.34 7.81
N ASN A 74 -0.52 -11.90 8.15
CA ASN A 74 -1.34 -11.06 7.29
C ASN A 74 -1.85 -9.81 8.02
N ALA A 75 -2.15 -8.78 7.25
CA ALA A 75 -2.88 -7.62 7.71
C ALA A 75 -3.75 -7.08 6.57
N SER A 76 -4.94 -6.61 6.88
CA SER A 76 -5.87 -6.07 5.90
C SER A 76 -6.82 -5.06 6.51
N PHE A 77 -7.51 -4.33 5.65
CA PHE A 77 -8.73 -3.64 6.05
C PHE A 77 -9.79 -3.74 4.96
N SER A 78 -11.03 -3.72 5.40
CA SER A 78 -12.21 -3.87 4.56
C SER A 78 -13.35 -2.97 5.00
N ASP A 79 -14.32 -2.77 4.11
CA ASP A 79 -15.66 -2.33 4.50
C ASP A 79 -16.50 -3.59 4.74
N PRO A 80 -16.96 -3.83 5.99
CA PRO A 80 -17.75 -5.02 6.32
C PRO A 80 -19.12 -5.03 5.63
N SER A 81 -19.63 -3.87 5.20
CA SER A 81 -20.94 -3.73 4.54
C SER A 81 -20.89 -3.89 3.02
N ALA A 82 -19.71 -4.19 2.45
CA ALA A 82 -19.53 -4.30 1.00
C ALA A 82 -20.10 -5.58 0.40
N THR A 83 -20.97 -5.41 -0.61
CA THR A 83 -21.59 -6.51 -1.40
C THR A 83 -20.64 -7.16 -2.42
N ARG A 84 -19.40 -6.67 -2.53
CA ARG A 84 -18.29 -7.17 -3.36
C ARG A 84 -17.07 -7.31 -2.44
N PRO A 85 -15.97 -8.02 -2.81
CA PRO A 85 -14.83 -8.21 -1.90
C PRO A 85 -14.47 -6.89 -1.19
N GLY A 86 -14.83 -6.86 0.10
CA GLY A 86 -14.83 -5.64 0.90
C GLY A 86 -13.44 -5.15 1.22
N THR A 87 -12.42 -5.98 0.97
CA THR A 87 -11.02 -5.67 1.22
C THR A 87 -10.53 -4.55 0.32
N TYR A 88 -10.13 -3.46 0.95
CA TYR A 88 -9.57 -2.29 0.29
C TYR A 88 -8.07 -2.42 0.12
N ALA A 89 -7.36 -2.95 1.11
CA ALA A 89 -5.96 -3.31 0.95
C ALA A 89 -5.58 -4.43 1.91
N TRP A 90 -4.57 -5.19 1.52
CA TRP A 90 -4.02 -6.27 2.32
C TRP A 90 -2.54 -6.47 2.02
N ILE A 91 -1.84 -7.06 2.99
CA ILE A 91 -0.44 -7.41 2.93
C ILE A 91 -0.20 -8.72 3.68
N THR A 92 0.60 -9.59 3.08
CA THR A 92 0.96 -10.90 3.62
C THR A 92 2.47 -11.07 3.54
N ALA A 93 3.11 -11.32 4.68
CA ALA A 93 4.57 -11.45 4.77
C ALA A 93 5.03 -12.90 4.70
N GLY A 94 6.24 -13.09 4.16
CA GLY A 94 6.86 -14.39 4.01
C GLY A 94 6.54 -15.13 2.71
N TRP A 95 7.20 -16.27 2.55
CA TRP A 95 7.16 -17.15 1.38
C TRP A 95 7.50 -18.59 1.80
N PRO A 96 7.11 -19.64 1.06
CA PRO A 96 6.16 -19.66 -0.07
C PRO A 96 4.76 -19.17 0.31
N PRO A 97 3.87 -18.89 -0.65
CA PRO A 97 2.45 -18.73 -0.37
C PRO A 97 1.97 -19.90 0.48
N ASP A 98 1.12 -19.59 1.45
CA ASP A 98 0.39 -20.57 2.25
C ASP A 98 -0.45 -21.48 1.35
N GLU A 99 -0.74 -22.69 1.82
CA GLU A 99 -1.65 -23.59 1.12
C GLU A 99 -3.09 -23.27 1.53
N GLU A 100 -3.88 -22.76 0.60
CA GLU A 100 -5.30 -22.53 0.78
C GLU A 100 -6.07 -23.74 0.21
N PHE A 101 -6.63 -24.58 1.09
CA PHE A 101 -7.37 -25.80 0.71
C PHE A 101 -6.61 -26.74 -0.23
N GLY A 102 -5.31 -26.95 0.04
CA GLY A 102 -4.45 -27.82 -0.77
C GLY A 102 -4.07 -27.22 -2.13
N ARG A 103 -4.26 -25.91 -2.31
CA ARG A 103 -3.80 -25.15 -3.48
C ARG A 103 -2.84 -24.04 -3.05
N PRO A 104 -1.82 -23.71 -3.87
CA PRO A 104 -0.96 -22.57 -3.59
C PRO A 104 -1.81 -21.30 -3.53
N ALA A 105 -1.74 -20.56 -2.42
CA ALA A 105 -2.34 -19.24 -2.32
C ALA A 105 -1.74 -18.32 -3.40
N SER A 106 -2.45 -17.22 -3.67
CA SER A 106 -2.00 -16.19 -4.61
C SER A 106 -0.55 -15.78 -4.35
N ALA A 107 0.26 -15.69 -5.41
CA ALA A 107 1.62 -15.15 -5.34
C ALA A 107 1.63 -13.64 -5.00
N GLN A 108 0.48 -12.98 -5.09
CA GLN A 108 0.31 -11.62 -4.61
C GLN A 108 0.56 -11.59 -3.10
N SER A 109 1.39 -10.66 -2.65
CA SER A 109 1.71 -10.50 -1.22
C SER A 109 1.33 -9.11 -0.71
N LEU A 110 0.94 -8.21 -1.62
CA LEU A 110 0.41 -6.89 -1.30
C LEU A 110 -0.59 -6.52 -2.39
N ALA A 111 -1.79 -6.06 -2.01
CA ALA A 111 -2.71 -5.46 -2.97
C ALA A 111 -3.52 -4.32 -2.37
N MET A 112 -4.00 -3.44 -3.25
CA MET A 112 -4.92 -2.36 -2.94
C MET A 112 -5.97 -2.22 -4.04
N THR A 113 -7.19 -1.89 -3.66
CA THR A 113 -8.30 -1.63 -4.58
C THR A 113 -8.05 -0.37 -5.41
N THR A 114 -8.45 -0.38 -6.67
CA THR A 114 -8.45 0.80 -7.53
C THR A 114 -9.64 1.72 -7.27
N ARG A 115 -10.54 1.34 -6.35
CA ARG A 115 -11.64 2.20 -5.87
C ARG A 115 -11.15 3.39 -5.04
N CYS A 116 -9.95 3.29 -4.48
CA CYS A 116 -9.30 4.42 -3.80
C CYS A 116 -8.40 5.19 -4.77
N ARG A 117 -8.23 6.48 -4.50
CA ARG A 117 -7.39 7.35 -5.32
C ARG A 117 -5.99 7.46 -4.72
N PRO A 118 -4.92 7.51 -5.54
CA PRO A 118 -3.59 7.83 -5.04
C PRO A 118 -3.57 9.19 -4.31
N SER A 119 -2.79 9.29 -3.24
CA SER A 119 -2.63 10.51 -2.45
C SER A 119 -1.17 10.74 -2.10
N ARG A 120 -0.77 12.01 -2.03
CA ARG A 120 0.56 12.44 -1.55
C ARG A 120 0.55 12.83 -0.08
N SER A 121 -0.60 12.72 0.59
CA SER A 121 -0.72 13.04 2.02
C SER A 121 0.20 12.14 2.84
N ARG A 122 0.86 12.68 3.86
CA ARG A 122 1.68 11.87 4.76
C ARG A 122 0.77 11.08 5.71
N VAL A 123 1.04 9.79 5.86
CA VAL A 123 0.44 8.94 6.90
C VAL A 123 1.59 8.37 7.73
N PRO A 124 1.75 8.79 8.99
CA PRO A 124 2.79 8.26 9.87
C PRO A 124 2.62 6.76 10.12
N LEU A 125 3.73 6.03 10.15
CA LEU A 125 3.78 4.63 10.59
C LEU A 125 4.11 4.62 12.08
N SER A 126 3.16 5.07 12.90
CA SER A 126 3.34 5.26 14.34
C SER A 126 2.20 4.62 15.11
N THR A 127 2.50 4.14 16.32
CA THR A 127 1.55 3.61 17.30
C THR A 127 1.00 4.70 18.23
N ALA A 128 1.42 5.95 18.09
CA ALA A 128 0.97 7.04 18.95
C ALA A 128 -0.56 7.19 18.95
N GLY A 129 -1.17 7.14 20.14
CA GLY A 129 -2.63 7.21 20.30
C GLY A 129 -3.37 5.94 19.88
N LEU A 130 -2.66 4.81 19.70
CA LEU A 130 -3.24 3.50 19.44
C LEU A 130 -2.91 2.53 20.59
N ALA A 131 -3.84 1.63 20.89
CA ALA A 131 -3.66 0.51 21.80
C ALA A 131 -3.65 -0.81 21.01
N GLY A 132 -2.99 -1.84 21.55
CA GLY A 132 -2.88 -3.14 20.91
C GLY A 132 -1.53 -3.79 21.12
N GLY A 133 -1.19 -4.76 20.28
CA GLY A 133 0.01 -5.56 20.47
C GLY A 133 0.19 -6.67 19.44
N VAL A 134 0.71 -7.81 19.89
CA VAL A 134 0.91 -9.00 19.05
C VAL A 134 -0.44 -9.53 18.61
N ALA A 135 -0.57 -9.83 17.31
CA ALA A 135 -1.81 -10.36 16.77
C ALA A 135 -1.93 -11.87 16.99
N SER A 136 -3.15 -12.36 17.21
CA SER A 136 -3.44 -13.79 17.37
C SER A 136 -3.10 -14.63 16.13
N PRO A 137 -2.69 -15.89 16.29
CA PRO A 137 -2.62 -16.86 15.19
C PRO A 137 -3.98 -17.19 14.56
N THR A 138 -5.08 -16.97 15.27
CA THR A 138 -6.46 -17.27 14.82
C THR A 138 -7.18 -16.09 14.18
N VAL A 139 -6.49 -14.97 13.95
CA VAL A 139 -7.01 -13.66 13.51
C VAL A 139 -7.48 -12.79 14.68
N ASP A 140 -7.03 -11.53 14.67
CA ASP A 140 -7.66 -10.43 15.41
C ASP A 140 -8.28 -9.45 14.42
N ASP A 141 -9.52 -9.07 14.66
CA ASP A 141 -10.24 -8.07 13.89
C ASP A 141 -11.01 -7.09 14.76
N TYR A 142 -11.01 -5.84 14.31
CA TYR A 142 -11.62 -4.72 14.99
C TYR A 142 -12.44 -3.90 14.02
N ASP A 143 -13.65 -3.59 14.42
CA ASP A 143 -14.54 -2.66 13.75
C ASP A 143 -14.30 -1.24 14.28
N CYS A 144 -14.03 -0.32 13.36
CA CYS A 144 -13.71 1.06 13.64
C CYS A 144 -14.70 1.98 12.95
N VAL A 145 -15.40 2.80 13.74
CA VAL A 145 -16.21 3.90 13.19
C VAL A 145 -15.29 4.98 12.63
N VAL A 146 -15.52 5.36 11.38
CA VAL A 146 -14.66 6.30 10.64
C VAL A 146 -15.47 7.39 9.94
N PRO A 147 -14.85 8.54 9.64
CA PRO A 147 -15.45 9.48 8.69
C PRO A 147 -15.57 8.83 7.30
N ARG A 148 -16.42 9.41 6.44
CA ARG A 148 -16.61 8.97 5.05
C ARG A 148 -15.33 8.93 4.21
N THR A 149 -14.28 9.64 4.63
CA THR A 149 -13.01 9.67 3.91
C THR A 149 -11.85 9.41 4.85
N ILE A 150 -11.04 8.41 4.51
CA ILE A 150 -9.84 8.02 5.26
C ILE A 150 -8.61 8.01 4.34
N LEU A 151 -7.44 8.18 4.95
CA LEU A 151 -6.14 8.02 4.31
C LEU A 151 -5.52 6.72 4.78
N VAL A 152 -5.00 5.95 3.82
CA VAL A 152 -4.38 4.66 4.08
C VAL A 152 -3.01 4.64 3.45
N ARG A 153 -2.01 4.22 4.21
CA ARG A 153 -0.67 3.95 3.71
C ARG A 153 -0.36 2.46 3.83
N ILE A 154 0.07 1.88 2.73
CA ILE A 154 0.52 0.50 2.65
C ILE A 154 1.97 0.50 2.19
N ARG A 155 2.82 -0.19 2.95
CA ARG A 155 4.25 -0.30 2.70
C ARG A 155 4.67 -1.76 2.79
N GLY A 156 5.22 -2.29 1.71
CA GLY A 156 5.85 -3.61 1.66
C GLY A 156 7.33 -3.49 1.32
N VAL A 157 8.17 -4.17 2.09
CA VAL A 157 9.60 -4.37 1.81
C VAL A 157 9.79 -5.79 1.29
N PHE A 158 10.18 -5.90 0.02
CA PHE A 158 10.33 -7.15 -0.71
C PHE A 158 11.79 -7.62 -0.70
N ARG A 159 12.02 -8.94 -0.74
CA ARG A 159 13.38 -9.49 -0.88
C ARG A 159 13.98 -9.21 -2.25
N THR A 160 13.14 -9.10 -3.28
CA THR A 160 13.54 -8.83 -4.66
C THR A 160 12.83 -7.59 -5.17
N PRO A 161 13.44 -6.79 -6.05
CA PRO A 161 12.77 -5.64 -6.64
C PRO A 161 11.48 -6.06 -7.33
N THR A 162 10.35 -5.48 -6.89
CA THR A 162 9.03 -5.79 -7.43
C THR A 162 8.31 -4.51 -7.82
N SER A 163 7.27 -4.65 -8.63
CA SER A 163 6.49 -3.51 -9.10
C SER A 163 5.01 -3.74 -8.88
N LEU A 164 4.29 -2.64 -8.65
CA LEU A 164 2.83 -2.67 -8.68
C LEU A 164 2.38 -2.88 -10.12
N ARG A 165 1.49 -3.84 -10.28
CA ARG A 165 0.84 -4.21 -11.55
C ARG A 165 -0.65 -4.32 -11.33
N ARG A 166 -1.43 -4.21 -12.40
CA ARG A 166 -2.86 -4.50 -12.33
C ARG A 166 -3.03 -5.98 -11.98
N GLY A 167 -3.67 -6.24 -10.85
CA GLY A 167 -3.98 -7.58 -10.38
C GLY A 167 -5.35 -8.05 -10.89
N THR A 168 -5.91 -9.03 -10.22
CA THR A 168 -7.29 -9.48 -10.44
C THR A 168 -8.28 -8.48 -9.84
N ARG A 169 -9.53 -8.44 -10.34
CA ARG A 169 -10.69 -7.76 -9.70
C ARG A 169 -10.43 -6.33 -9.22
N GLU A 170 -10.13 -5.40 -10.12
CA GLU A 170 -9.98 -3.95 -9.79
C GLU A 170 -8.94 -3.68 -8.67
N GLN A 171 -7.81 -4.38 -8.72
CA GLN A 171 -6.71 -4.18 -7.76
C GLN A 171 -5.41 -3.81 -8.46
N LEU A 172 -4.57 -3.06 -7.74
CA LEU A 172 -3.14 -2.98 -7.97
C LEU A 172 -2.46 -3.91 -6.97
N ALA A 173 -1.65 -4.83 -7.46
CA ALA A 173 -1.00 -5.85 -6.66
C ALA A 173 0.50 -5.92 -6.95
N ALA A 174 1.25 -6.38 -5.96
CA ALA A 174 2.65 -6.74 -6.05
C ALA A 174 2.82 -8.19 -5.57
N ALA A 175 3.59 -8.96 -6.33
CA ALA A 175 3.88 -10.36 -6.05
C ALA A 175 5.32 -10.53 -5.58
N GLY A 176 5.53 -11.58 -4.78
CA GLY A 176 6.85 -11.97 -4.28
C GLY A 176 7.02 -11.82 -2.77
N PRO A 177 8.14 -12.34 -2.24
CA PRO A 177 8.39 -12.46 -0.81
C PRO A 177 8.53 -11.09 -0.13
N ILE A 178 7.64 -10.80 0.83
CA ILE A 178 7.72 -9.62 1.70
C ILE A 178 8.44 -9.98 3.00
N GLN A 179 9.49 -9.21 3.33
CA GLN A 179 10.21 -9.28 4.60
C GLN A 179 9.44 -8.57 5.72
N GLU A 180 8.94 -7.38 5.43
CA GLU A 180 8.17 -6.54 6.35
C GLU A 180 7.04 -5.83 5.61
N GLY A 181 5.86 -5.87 6.21
CA GLY A 181 4.68 -5.17 5.75
C GLY A 181 4.12 -4.23 6.81
N THR A 182 3.58 -3.11 6.37
CA THR A 182 2.91 -2.15 7.25
C THR A 182 1.66 -1.59 6.57
N LEU A 183 0.57 -1.50 7.31
CA LEU A 183 -0.69 -0.91 6.91
C LEU A 183 -1.10 0.11 7.98
N ALA A 184 -1.24 1.38 7.60
CA ALA A 184 -1.60 2.45 8.52
C ALA A 184 -2.84 3.20 7.99
N ILE A 185 -3.76 3.52 8.88
CA ILE A 185 -5.02 4.20 8.57
C ILE A 185 -5.17 5.42 9.46
N ARG A 186 -5.56 6.56 8.88
CA ARG A 186 -5.90 7.77 9.61
C ARG A 186 -7.05 8.53 8.98
N THR A 187 -7.70 9.39 9.77
CA THR A 187 -8.64 10.38 9.25
C THR A 187 -7.91 11.45 8.46
N GLN A 188 -8.63 12.16 7.58
CA GLN A 188 -8.07 13.35 6.91
C GLN A 188 -7.61 14.41 7.91
N ALA A 189 -8.34 14.56 9.02
CA ALA A 189 -8.01 15.46 10.13
C ALA A 189 -6.76 15.06 10.93
N GLY A 190 -6.17 13.88 10.68
CA GLY A 190 -4.89 13.47 11.28
C GLY A 190 -4.99 12.48 12.42
N LYS A 191 -6.20 12.15 12.90
CA LYS A 191 -6.39 11.11 13.94
C LYS A 191 -6.01 9.75 13.37
N GLN A 192 -5.02 9.09 13.97
CA GLN A 192 -4.66 7.71 13.64
C GLN A 192 -5.81 6.77 14.06
N ILE A 193 -6.16 5.82 13.20
CA ILE A 193 -7.23 4.84 13.43
C ILE A 193 -6.63 3.46 13.70
N ALA A 194 -5.67 3.04 12.86
CA ALA A 194 -5.06 1.74 12.98
C ALA A 194 -3.64 1.70 12.42
N LEU A 195 -2.84 0.79 12.95
CA LEU A 195 -1.55 0.38 12.43
C LEU A 195 -1.42 -1.14 12.56
N ALA A 196 -1.16 -1.82 11.47
CA ALA A 196 -0.81 -3.22 11.45
C ALA A 196 0.58 -3.42 10.85
N THR A 197 1.37 -4.34 11.43
CA THR A 197 2.68 -4.74 10.90
C THR A 197 2.74 -6.24 10.77
N VAL A 198 3.36 -6.74 9.70
CA VAL A 198 3.60 -8.17 9.46
C VAL A 198 5.07 -8.39 9.11
N ARG A 199 5.61 -9.53 9.50
CA ARG A 199 7.01 -9.90 9.24
C ARG A 199 7.11 -11.31 8.71
N GLU A 200 8.12 -11.55 7.89
CA GLU A 200 8.41 -12.87 7.34
C GLU A 200 8.64 -13.94 8.40
N SER A 201 9.05 -13.57 9.60
CA SER A 201 9.11 -14.48 10.76
C SER A 201 7.76 -15.10 11.16
N GLY A 202 6.63 -14.57 10.67
CA GLY A 202 5.29 -14.95 11.12
C GLY A 202 4.72 -13.99 12.18
N HIS A 203 5.52 -13.08 12.74
CA HIS A 203 5.00 -12.08 13.67
C HIS A 203 4.10 -11.06 12.98
N ALA A 204 2.91 -10.88 13.52
CA ALA A 204 2.04 -9.76 13.23
C ALA A 204 1.73 -8.94 14.49
N ARG A 205 1.46 -7.66 14.31
CA ARG A 205 0.96 -6.76 15.35
C ARG A 205 -0.18 -5.93 14.80
N LEU A 206 -1.14 -5.64 15.66
CA LEU A 206 -2.28 -4.79 15.38
C LEU A 206 -2.46 -3.79 16.52
N PHE A 207 -2.53 -2.51 16.15
CA PHE A 207 -2.83 -1.41 17.04
C PHE A 207 -4.00 -0.62 16.46
N VAL A 208 -4.96 -0.27 17.29
CA VAL A 208 -6.19 0.44 16.92
C VAL A 208 -6.47 1.57 17.90
N ALA A 209 -7.22 2.58 17.46
CA ALA A 209 -7.67 3.64 18.34
C ALA A 209 -8.71 3.12 19.33
N ASP A 210 -8.85 3.77 20.49
CA ASP A 210 -9.81 3.38 21.54
C ASP A 210 -11.29 3.40 21.08
N SER A 211 -11.57 4.05 19.95
CA SER A 211 -12.90 4.05 19.32
C SER A 211 -13.21 2.80 18.50
N CYS A 212 -12.25 1.87 18.36
CA CYS A 212 -12.46 0.59 17.69
C CYS A 212 -12.85 -0.50 18.68
N ARG A 213 -13.70 -1.43 18.26
CA ARG A 213 -14.18 -2.56 19.07
C ARG A 213 -13.83 -3.88 18.39
N PRO A 214 -13.60 -4.97 19.12
CA PRO A 214 -13.50 -6.30 18.51
C PRO A 214 -14.73 -6.59 17.66
N SER A 215 -14.55 -7.14 16.46
CA SER A 215 -15.68 -7.60 15.63
C SER A 215 -16.32 -8.84 16.24
N SER A 216 -17.64 -8.93 16.12
CA SER A 216 -18.50 -10.00 16.65
C SER A 216 -18.67 -11.16 15.68
#